data_AF-A0A3E2SYP6-F1
#
_entry.id   AF-A0A3E2SYP6-F1
#
_cell.length_a   1.000
_cell.length_b   1.000
_cell.length_c   1.000
_cell.angle_alpha   90.00
_cell.angle_beta   90.00
_cell.angle_gamma   90.00
#
_symmetry.space_group_name_H-M   'P 1'
#
loop_
_entity.id
_entity.type
_entity.pdbx_description
1 polymer ?
#
loop_
_entity_poly.entity_id
_entity_poly.type
_entity_poly.pdbx_seq_one_letter_code
_entity_poly.pdbx_strand_id
1 'polypeptide(L)'
;MEIQKLKDICLTEITDGTHQTPTYSEYGYIFLSSKNVTTQKIDWDNVMFIPEKLHEELYKRVAPQIDDILLAKNGTTGVAAIVDRDIVFDIYVSLALIRPNTEIVMPRYLLYAINNPVVKGYFDSSLKGIGVPNLHLKNIRETPIKIYDLETQKAIVEKIDKVCELICLRKQQLEKLDELVKARFVEMFGDPIGNTKNLPVTKFVDVVKMQRGFDLPVQERKSDGMIPVYGSNGVLGYHDISKVKGGGVITGRSGTIGKVFYEKGKFWPLNTTLFSLNSHGNDVVYLKYLLELFDLSRFTEGTGVPTLNRNKFHDELIIDVPLDEQERFAAFVERVDQQKQTVQQSLEKLELMKKALMQEYFG
;
A
#
# COMPACT_ATOMS: atom_id res chain seq x y z
N MET A 1 24.46 27.89 0.45
CA MET A 1 24.10 26.71 1.26
C MET A 1 24.71 26.88 2.63
N GLU A 2 23.89 26.79 3.67
CA GLU A 2 24.29 26.88 5.06
C GLU A 2 23.50 25.87 5.90
N ILE A 3 23.98 25.59 7.12
CA ILE A 3 23.26 24.75 8.08
C ILE A 3 22.74 25.66 9.19
N GLN A 4 21.42 25.68 9.35
CA GLN A 4 20.75 26.43 10.41
C GLN A 4 20.01 25.47 11.33
N LYS A 5 19.72 25.88 12.57
CA LYS A 5 18.87 25.08 13.46
C LYS A 5 17.42 25.29 13.09
N LEU A 6 16.60 24.26 13.26
CA LEU A 6 15.18 24.32 12.91
C LEU A 6 14.44 25.48 13.57
N LYS A 7 14.77 25.81 14.83
CA LYS A 7 14.16 26.96 15.53
C LYS A 7 14.47 28.32 14.88
N ASP A 8 15.63 28.45 14.23
CA ASP A 8 16.11 29.72 13.67
C ASP A 8 15.45 30.03 12.30
N ILE A 9 14.81 29.03 11.69
CA ILE A 9 14.11 29.12 10.39
C ILE A 9 12.58 29.07 10.54
N CYS A 10 12.06 29.20 11.77
CA CYS A 10 10.62 29.21 12.07
C CYS A 10 10.14 30.62 12.46
N LEU A 11 8.88 30.96 12.17
CA LEU A 11 8.27 32.25 12.58
C LEU A 11 7.96 32.28 14.07
N THR A 12 7.61 31.13 14.64
CA THR A 12 7.20 30.99 16.03
C THR A 12 8.04 29.92 16.71
N GLU A 13 8.08 29.95 18.05
CA GLU A 13 8.70 28.87 18.82
C GLU A 13 8.00 27.53 18.50
N ILE A 14 8.80 26.50 18.22
CA ILE A 14 8.30 25.14 18.00
C ILE A 14 7.72 24.61 19.31
N THR A 15 6.43 24.30 19.29
CA THR A 15 5.65 23.90 20.47
C THR A 15 4.87 22.61 20.20
N ASP A 16 4.18 22.10 21.20
CA ASP A 16 3.29 20.93 21.08
C ASP A 16 1.87 21.24 21.59
N GLY A 17 0.98 20.29 21.33
CA GLY A 17 -0.42 20.36 21.75
C GLY A 17 -0.65 20.14 23.25
N THR A 18 -1.90 19.87 23.62
CA THR A 18 -2.27 19.65 25.03
C THR A 18 -1.65 18.39 25.63
N HIS A 19 -1.12 18.52 26.85
CA HIS A 19 -0.53 17.42 27.64
C HIS A 19 -1.59 16.67 28.47
N GLN A 20 -2.82 17.17 28.51
CA GLN A 20 -3.94 16.51 29.15
C GLN A 20 -4.72 15.71 28.12
N THR A 21 -5.08 14.48 28.45
CA THR A 21 -5.97 13.68 27.60
C THR A 21 -7.30 14.44 27.42
N PRO A 22 -7.69 14.78 26.18
CA PRO A 22 -8.90 15.55 25.94
C PRO A 22 -10.15 14.70 26.22
N THR A 23 -11.25 15.38 26.53
CA THR A 23 -12.57 14.75 26.46
C THR A 23 -13.01 14.70 25.00
N TYR A 24 -13.12 13.50 24.43
CA TYR A 24 -13.57 13.31 23.05
C TYR A 24 -15.09 13.43 22.92
N SER A 25 -15.53 13.81 21.74
CA SER A 25 -16.94 13.87 21.33
C SER A 25 -17.16 13.19 19.98
N GLU A 26 -18.41 12.86 19.65
CA GLU A 26 -18.77 12.30 18.33
C GLU A 26 -18.74 13.36 17.21
N TYR A 27 -18.93 14.63 17.58
CA TYR A 27 -18.92 15.79 16.69
C TYR A 27 -18.21 16.97 17.37
N GLY A 28 -17.76 17.96 16.59
CA GLY A 28 -17.09 19.16 17.11
C GLY A 28 -15.88 19.55 16.26
N TYR A 29 -14.82 19.99 16.93
CA TYR A 29 -13.58 20.41 16.28
C TYR A 29 -12.62 19.24 16.11
N ILE A 30 -11.95 19.19 14.96
CA ILE A 30 -11.00 18.13 14.62
C ILE A 30 -9.84 18.15 15.61
N PHE A 31 -9.45 16.97 16.07
CA PHE A 31 -8.34 16.77 16.99
C PHE A 31 -7.37 15.72 16.44
N LEU A 32 -6.14 16.14 16.17
CA LEU A 32 -5.11 15.28 15.57
C LEU A 32 -4.09 14.79 16.59
N SER A 33 -3.63 13.56 16.39
CA SER A 33 -2.52 12.97 17.15
C SER A 33 -1.45 12.43 16.19
N SER A 34 -0.34 11.91 16.72
CA SER A 34 0.69 11.24 15.91
C SER A 34 0.17 10.09 15.03
N LYS A 35 -1.02 9.52 15.32
CA LYS A 35 -1.67 8.54 14.44
C LYS A 35 -2.16 9.12 13.11
N ASN A 36 -2.44 10.42 13.09
CA ASN A 36 -2.92 11.14 11.91
C ASN A 36 -1.77 11.66 11.03
N VAL A 37 -0.51 11.51 11.45
CA VAL A 37 0.64 11.98 10.67
C VAL A 37 1.30 10.80 9.97
N THR A 38 1.19 10.79 8.65
CA THR A 38 1.92 9.88 7.76
C THR A 38 3.02 10.66 7.04
N THR A 39 3.97 9.96 6.40
CA THR A 39 5.08 10.65 5.71
C THR A 39 4.54 11.66 4.70
N GLN A 40 4.83 12.94 4.94
CA GLN A 40 4.46 14.11 4.14
C GLN A 40 2.97 14.50 4.15
N LYS A 41 2.06 13.67 4.68
CA LYS A 41 0.60 13.89 4.59
C LYS A 41 -0.12 13.62 5.91
N ILE A 42 -1.16 14.41 6.15
CA ILE A 42 -2.09 14.20 7.25
C ILE A 42 -3.20 13.24 6.79
N ASP A 43 -3.53 12.26 7.61
CA ASP A 43 -4.72 11.43 7.48
C ASP A 43 -5.92 12.18 8.07
N TRP A 44 -6.71 12.76 7.17
CA TRP A 44 -7.94 13.48 7.47
C TRP A 44 -9.19 12.59 7.54
N ASP A 45 -9.08 11.32 7.16
CA ASP A 45 -10.22 10.41 7.09
C ASP A 45 -10.49 9.76 8.45
N ASN A 46 -9.45 9.58 9.27
CA ASN A 46 -9.53 8.94 10.60
C ASN A 46 -9.26 9.92 11.75
N VAL A 47 -10.06 10.98 11.84
CA VAL A 47 -9.90 12.04 12.86
C VAL A 47 -10.75 11.80 14.11
N MET A 48 -10.33 12.40 15.23
CA MET A 48 -11.12 12.50 16.45
C MET A 48 -11.75 13.90 16.54
N PHE A 49 -12.80 14.05 17.36
CA PHE A 49 -13.40 15.35 17.64
C PHE A 49 -13.34 15.71 19.12
N ILE A 50 -13.28 17.01 19.40
CA ILE A 50 -13.41 17.57 20.74
C ILE A 50 -14.53 18.63 20.80
N PRO A 51 -15.16 18.83 21.98
CA PRO A 51 -16.17 19.88 22.17
C PRO A 51 -15.61 21.29 21.98
N GLU A 52 -16.46 22.22 21.53
CA GLU A 52 -16.13 23.64 21.31
C GLU A 52 -15.47 24.31 22.52
N LYS A 53 -15.97 24.07 23.72
CA LYS A 53 -15.39 24.63 24.94
C LYS A 53 -13.91 24.26 25.12
N LEU A 54 -13.55 23.00 24.82
CA LEU A 54 -12.16 22.56 24.92
C LEU A 54 -11.31 23.17 23.80
N HIS A 55 -11.85 23.23 22.57
CA HIS A 55 -11.21 23.90 21.44
C HIS A 55 -10.86 25.36 21.77
N GLU A 56 -11.81 26.15 22.30
CA GLU A 56 -11.58 27.56 22.66
C GLU A 56 -10.43 27.76 23.66
N GLU A 57 -10.18 26.77 24.53
CA GLU A 57 -9.08 26.78 25.50
C GLU A 57 -7.74 26.39 24.85
N LEU A 58 -7.74 25.35 24.01
CA LEU A 58 -6.54 24.81 23.37
C LEU A 58 -6.03 25.70 22.23
N TYR A 59 -6.94 26.18 21.38
CA TYR A 59 -6.61 26.93 20.18
C TYR A 59 -5.97 28.30 20.48
N LYS A 60 -6.27 28.89 21.65
CA LYS A 60 -5.60 30.10 22.16
C LYS A 60 -4.10 29.91 22.37
N ARG A 61 -3.66 28.69 22.63
CA ARG A 61 -2.25 28.35 22.88
C ARG A 61 -1.54 27.95 21.60
N VAL A 62 -2.19 27.12 20.80
CA VAL A 62 -1.64 26.57 19.57
C VAL A 62 -2.75 26.55 18.53
N ALA A 63 -2.61 27.39 17.50
CA ALA A 63 -3.54 27.48 16.39
C ALA A 63 -2.81 27.04 15.11
N PRO A 64 -2.86 25.74 14.75
CA PRO A 64 -2.33 25.25 13.48
C PRO A 64 -2.99 25.96 12.30
N GLN A 65 -2.22 26.18 11.23
CA GLN A 65 -2.71 26.80 10.00
C GLN A 65 -2.12 26.10 8.76
N ILE A 66 -2.61 26.46 7.58
CA ILE A 66 -2.06 25.98 6.31
C ILE A 66 -0.55 26.23 6.22
N ASP A 67 0.19 25.31 5.60
CA ASP A 67 1.65 25.30 5.48
C ASP A 67 2.45 25.10 6.79
N ASP A 68 1.79 24.98 7.94
CA ASP A 68 2.46 24.46 9.12
C ASP A 68 2.87 22.99 8.90
N ILE A 69 3.91 22.55 9.60
CA ILE A 69 4.39 21.18 9.60
C ILE A 69 4.09 20.55 10.96
N LEU A 70 3.38 19.43 10.95
CA LEU A 70 3.14 18.58 12.11
C LEU A 70 4.19 17.47 12.15
N LEU A 71 4.98 17.42 13.23
CA LEU A 71 6.00 16.38 13.45
C LEU A 71 5.54 15.42 14.56
N ALA A 72 5.47 14.14 14.25
CA ALA A 72 5.18 13.10 15.23
C ALA A 72 6.35 12.94 16.22
N LYS A 73 6.09 13.24 17.50
CA LYS A 73 7.08 13.13 18.59
C LYS A 73 6.93 11.90 19.48
N ASN A 74 5.76 11.24 19.49
CA ASN A 74 5.53 10.02 20.27
C ASN A 74 4.98 8.90 19.36
N GLY A 75 5.52 7.68 19.49
CA GLY A 75 5.12 6.53 18.67
C GLY A 75 5.96 6.42 17.40
N THR A 76 5.37 6.67 16.22
CA THR A 76 6.07 6.76 14.92
C THR A 76 6.90 8.05 14.84
N THR A 77 7.93 8.15 15.68
CA THR A 77 8.71 9.38 15.88
C THR A 77 9.43 9.83 14.62
N GLY A 78 9.55 11.15 14.44
CA GLY A 78 10.37 11.74 13.37
C GLY A 78 9.73 11.76 11.98
N VAL A 79 8.43 11.47 11.88
CA VAL A 79 7.65 11.59 10.64
C VAL A 79 6.93 12.94 10.63
N ALA A 80 7.05 13.69 9.54
CA ALA A 80 6.42 15.00 9.40
C ALA A 80 5.42 15.04 8.25
N ALA A 81 4.33 15.79 8.46
CA ALA A 81 3.32 16.08 7.46
C ALA A 81 3.06 17.59 7.38
N ILE A 82 2.67 18.07 6.21
CA ILE A 82 2.26 19.47 6.02
C ILE A 82 0.75 19.60 6.18
N VAL A 83 0.30 20.71 6.77
CA VAL A 83 -1.10 21.10 6.78
C VAL A 83 -1.47 21.61 5.39
N ASP A 84 -2.22 20.79 4.64
CA ASP A 84 -2.55 21.00 3.23
C ASP A 84 -3.95 21.59 3.01
N ARG A 85 -4.65 21.96 4.08
CA ARG A 85 -6.02 22.49 4.06
C ARG A 85 -6.15 23.65 5.04
N ASP A 86 -6.93 24.65 4.64
CA ASP A 86 -7.32 25.76 5.51
C ASP A 86 -8.54 25.36 6.34
N ILE A 87 -8.29 24.62 7.43
CA ILE A 87 -9.31 24.13 8.36
C ILE A 87 -8.87 24.34 9.80
N VAL A 88 -9.83 24.54 10.70
CA VAL A 88 -9.60 24.72 12.13
C VAL A 88 -9.53 23.35 12.82
N PHE A 89 -8.44 23.11 13.55
CA PHE A 89 -8.24 21.90 14.32
C PHE A 89 -7.25 22.12 15.47
N ASP A 90 -7.24 21.19 16.41
CA ASP A 90 -6.29 21.14 17.52
C ASP A 90 -5.39 19.91 17.40
N ILE A 91 -4.24 19.98 18.08
CA ILE A 91 -3.26 18.89 18.11
C ILE A 91 -3.03 18.38 19.52
N TYR A 92 -2.70 17.10 19.63
CA TYR A 92 -2.29 16.49 20.90
C TYR A 92 -0.81 16.73 21.19
N VAL A 93 -0.39 16.54 22.44
CA VAL A 93 1.03 16.56 22.85
C VAL A 93 1.90 15.60 22.03
N SER A 94 1.36 14.59 21.36
CA SER A 94 2.14 13.69 20.50
C SER A 94 2.61 14.31 19.18
N LEU A 95 2.22 15.54 18.89
CA LEU A 95 2.62 16.32 17.71
C LEU A 95 3.36 17.60 18.14
N ALA A 96 4.41 17.93 17.41
CA ALA A 96 5.02 19.26 17.45
C ALA A 96 4.56 20.08 16.24
N LEU A 97 4.23 21.36 16.46
CA LEU A 97 3.89 22.33 15.44
C LEU A 97 5.14 23.12 15.05
N ILE A 98 5.47 23.09 13.76
CA ILE A 98 6.60 23.81 13.17
C ILE A 98 6.02 24.77 12.14
N ARG A 99 6.16 26.08 12.39
CA ARG A 99 5.69 27.13 11.49
C ARG A 99 6.87 27.71 10.70
N PRO A 100 7.06 27.35 9.43
CA PRO A 100 8.20 27.81 8.65
C PRO A 100 8.19 29.33 8.47
N ASN A 101 9.35 29.98 8.53
CA ASN A 101 9.50 31.36 8.03
C ASN A 101 9.68 31.33 6.53
N THR A 102 8.64 31.70 5.78
CA THR A 102 8.60 31.65 4.31
C THR A 102 9.58 32.61 3.64
N GLU A 103 10.12 33.61 4.37
CA GLU A 103 11.21 34.46 3.89
C GLU A 103 12.56 33.73 3.89
N ILE A 104 12.69 32.63 4.65
CA ILE A 104 13.92 31.85 4.81
C ILE A 104 13.78 30.46 4.16
N VAL A 105 12.63 29.81 4.36
CA VAL A 105 12.44 28.41 3.98
C VAL A 105 11.02 28.14 3.47
N MET A 106 10.93 27.50 2.31
CA MET A 106 9.65 27.06 1.76
C MET A 106 9.08 25.89 2.59
N PRO A 107 7.78 25.89 2.92
CA PRO A 107 7.15 24.81 3.69
C PRO A 107 7.37 23.42 3.10
N ARG A 108 7.18 23.26 1.78
CA ARG A 108 7.42 21.99 1.08
C ARG A 108 8.88 21.56 1.10
N TYR A 109 9.82 22.51 0.97
CA TYR A 109 11.25 22.22 1.09
C TYR A 109 11.58 21.72 2.49
N LEU A 110 11.09 22.41 3.53
CA LEU A 110 11.31 22.03 4.92
C LEU A 110 10.70 20.66 5.23
N LEU A 111 9.53 20.36 4.67
CA LEU A 111 8.90 19.04 4.78
C LEU A 111 9.78 17.92 4.22
N TYR A 112 10.42 18.13 3.06
CA TYR A 112 11.39 17.19 2.50
C TYR A 112 12.65 17.09 3.35
N ALA A 113 13.17 18.23 3.83
CA ALA A 113 14.34 18.26 4.69
C ALA A 113 14.11 17.51 6.00
N ILE A 114 12.95 17.64 6.64
CA ILE A 114 12.66 16.95 7.91
C ILE A 114 12.49 15.44 7.71
N ASN A 115 11.83 15.02 6.62
CA ASN A 115 11.56 13.60 6.36
C ASN A 115 12.75 12.84 5.73
N ASN A 116 13.92 13.47 5.61
CA ASN A 116 15.09 12.84 4.99
C ASN A 116 15.83 11.90 5.98
N PRO A 117 16.54 10.86 5.50
CA PRO A 117 17.21 9.89 6.36
C PRO A 117 18.23 10.47 7.35
N VAL A 118 18.92 11.57 7.01
CA VAL A 118 19.89 12.24 7.88
C VAL A 118 19.21 12.86 9.09
N VAL A 119 18.14 13.63 8.88
CA VAL A 119 17.37 14.24 9.97
C VAL A 119 16.68 13.17 10.81
N LYS A 120 16.16 12.12 10.16
CA LYS A 120 15.62 10.96 10.86
C LYS A 120 16.68 10.29 11.76
N GLY A 121 17.90 10.10 11.28
CA GLY A 121 19.03 9.59 12.08
C GLY A 121 19.39 10.50 13.26
N TYR A 122 19.33 11.83 13.07
CA TYR A 122 19.53 12.79 14.15
C TYR A 122 18.46 12.63 15.26
N PHE A 123 17.18 12.52 14.86
CA PHE A 123 16.10 12.23 15.81
C PHE A 123 16.32 10.91 16.53
N ASP A 124 16.63 9.84 15.80
CA ASP A 124 16.80 8.50 16.37
C ASP A 124 17.97 8.43 17.36
N SER A 125 19.07 9.14 17.10
CA SER A 125 20.21 9.23 18.03
C SER A 125 19.88 9.93 19.36
N SER A 126 18.83 10.75 19.35
CA SER A 126 18.37 11.51 20.51
C SER A 126 17.35 10.74 21.37
N LEU A 127 16.83 9.61 20.87
CA LEU A 127 15.87 8.73 21.55
C LEU A 127 16.61 7.72 22.45
N LYS A 128 17.20 8.17 23.56
CA LYS A 128 17.83 7.28 24.57
C LYS A 128 16.81 6.87 25.65
N GLY A 129 16.44 5.58 25.73
CA GLY A 129 15.60 5.01 26.81
C GLY A 129 14.92 3.67 26.45
N ILE A 130 14.52 2.88 27.46
CA ILE A 130 13.86 1.56 27.32
C ILE A 130 12.33 1.69 27.08
N GLY A 131 11.76 2.90 27.18
CA GLY A 131 10.31 3.18 27.04
C GLY A 131 9.87 3.61 25.63
N VAL A 132 8.60 4.01 25.48
CA VAL A 132 8.04 4.54 24.22
C VAL A 132 8.92 5.70 23.73
N PRO A 133 9.42 5.66 22.48
CA PRO A 133 10.29 6.72 21.98
C PRO A 133 9.56 8.07 21.99
N ASN A 134 10.18 9.06 22.63
CA ASN A 134 9.67 10.43 22.74
C ASN A 134 10.75 11.41 22.27
N LEU A 135 10.44 12.16 21.22
CA LEU A 135 11.31 13.18 20.68
C LEU A 135 11.07 14.52 21.39
N HIS A 136 11.98 14.89 22.27
CA HIS A 136 11.87 16.15 23.03
C HIS A 136 11.92 17.38 22.12
N LEU A 137 11.08 18.39 22.42
CA LEU A 137 11.02 19.67 21.71
C LEU A 137 12.39 20.36 21.60
N LYS A 138 13.23 20.25 22.64
CA LYS A 138 14.60 20.77 22.61
C LYS A 138 15.41 20.18 21.44
N ASN A 139 15.33 18.87 21.22
CA ASN A 139 16.06 18.21 20.14
C ASN A 139 15.49 18.59 18.77
N ILE A 140 14.17 18.74 18.66
CA ILE A 140 13.51 19.22 17.43
C ILE A 140 14.02 20.62 17.08
N ARG A 141 14.02 21.55 18.05
CA ARG A 141 14.49 22.93 17.87
C ARG A 141 15.95 23.04 17.45
N GLU A 142 16.80 22.18 18.00
CA GLU A 142 18.25 22.17 17.73
C GLU A 142 18.63 21.34 16.50
N THR A 143 17.65 20.77 15.78
CA THR A 143 17.91 19.93 14.60
C THR A 143 18.59 20.74 13.50
N PRO A 144 19.75 20.30 13.00
CA PRO A 144 20.45 20.97 11.91
C PRO A 144 19.74 20.71 10.58
N ILE A 145 19.38 21.78 9.87
CA ILE A 145 18.73 21.75 8.57
C ILE A 145 19.62 22.46 7.56
N LYS A 146 19.85 21.81 6.42
CA LYS A 146 20.55 22.39 5.28
C LYS A 146 19.61 23.34 4.55
N ILE A 147 20.02 24.59 4.37
CA ILE A 147 19.25 25.66 3.76
C ILE A 147 19.98 26.19 2.51
N TYR A 148 19.22 26.35 1.43
CA TYR A 148 19.64 27.04 0.21
C TYR A 148 18.87 28.35 0.09
N ASP A 149 19.22 29.21 -0.87
CA ASP A 149 18.37 30.34 -1.25
C ASP A 149 17.00 29.86 -1.77
N LEU A 150 15.99 30.72 -1.68
CA LEU A 150 14.59 30.38 -2.01
C LEU A 150 14.42 29.90 -3.47
N GLU A 151 15.17 30.45 -4.42
CA GLU A 151 15.11 30.01 -5.83
C GLU A 151 15.62 28.57 -5.99
N THR A 152 16.73 28.24 -5.34
CA THR A 152 17.25 26.87 -5.30
C THR A 152 16.30 25.93 -4.56
N GLN A 153 15.71 26.36 -3.44
CA GLN A 153 14.71 25.55 -2.73
C GLN A 153 13.50 25.23 -3.62
N LYS A 154 13.01 26.22 -4.37
CA LYS A 154 11.90 26.05 -5.31
C LYS A 154 12.24 25.04 -6.40
N ALA A 155 13.42 25.17 -7.02
CA ALA A 155 13.87 24.23 -8.05
C ALA A 155 14.00 22.78 -7.53
N ILE A 156 14.48 22.62 -6.29
CA ILE A 156 14.56 21.32 -5.61
C ILE A 156 13.16 20.72 -5.41
N VAL A 157 12.24 21.52 -4.85
CA VAL A 157 10.85 21.10 -4.60
C VAL A 157 10.16 20.71 -5.89
N GLU A 158 10.22 21.53 -6.94
CA GLU A 158 9.60 21.23 -8.24
C GLU A 158 10.10 19.92 -8.83
N LYS A 159 11.40 19.64 -8.74
CA LYS A 159 12.01 18.40 -9.26
C LYS A 159 11.55 17.17 -8.47
N ILE A 160 11.55 17.23 -7.14
CA ILE A 160 11.12 16.12 -6.28
C ILE A 160 9.62 15.88 -6.41
N ASP A 161 8.82 16.96 -6.45
CA ASP A 161 7.37 16.91 -6.64
C ASP A 161 7.03 16.22 -7.96
N LYS A 162 7.72 16.58 -9.04
CA LYS A 162 7.49 15.97 -10.35
C LYS A 162 7.77 14.47 -10.34
N VAL A 163 8.83 14.03 -9.67
CA VAL A 163 9.13 12.60 -9.53
C VAL A 163 8.05 11.91 -8.69
N CYS A 164 7.60 12.52 -7.59
CA CYS A 164 6.54 11.96 -6.75
C CYS A 164 5.20 11.84 -7.50
N GLU A 165 4.85 12.85 -8.30
CA GLU A 165 3.68 12.83 -9.18
C GLU A 165 3.76 11.67 -10.18
N LEU A 166 4.90 11.51 -10.87
CA LEU A 166 5.11 10.42 -11.82
C LEU A 166 5.03 9.04 -11.16
N ILE A 167 5.56 8.88 -9.94
CA ILE A 167 5.41 7.65 -9.15
C ILE A 167 3.92 7.35 -8.90
N CYS A 168 3.15 8.35 -8.49
CA CYS A 168 1.71 8.20 -8.25
C CYS A 168 0.97 7.79 -9.53
N LEU A 169 1.25 8.48 -10.64
CA LEU A 169 0.66 8.16 -11.96
C LEU A 169 1.02 6.75 -12.44
N ARG A 170 2.24 6.28 -12.19
CA ARG A 170 2.65 4.90 -12.55
C ARG A 170 1.94 3.85 -11.72
N LYS A 171 1.71 4.09 -10.42
CA LYS A 171 0.91 3.20 -9.57
C LYS A 171 -0.54 3.13 -10.05
N GLN A 172 -1.16 4.27 -10.31
CA GLN A 172 -2.51 4.32 -10.89
C GLN A 172 -2.60 3.66 -12.27
N GLN A 173 -1.55 3.77 -13.09
CA GLN A 173 -1.49 3.09 -14.37
C GLN A 173 -1.50 1.56 -14.23
N LEU A 174 -0.78 1.01 -13.24
CA LEU A 174 -0.81 -0.44 -12.96
C LEU A 174 -2.21 -0.90 -12.55
N GLU A 175 -2.87 -0.17 -11.66
CA GLU A 175 -4.25 -0.45 -11.24
C GLU A 175 -5.21 -0.45 -12.43
N LYS A 176 -5.12 0.58 -13.29
CA LYS A 176 -5.94 0.66 -14.51
C LYS A 176 -5.67 -0.47 -15.50
N LEU A 177 -4.45 -0.98 -15.58
CA LEU A 177 -4.11 -2.14 -16.42
C LEU A 177 -4.72 -3.43 -15.85
N ASP A 178 -4.81 -3.57 -14.52
CA ASP A 178 -5.54 -4.68 -13.89
C ASP A 178 -7.05 -4.60 -14.17
N GLU A 179 -7.63 -3.40 -14.02
CA GLU A 179 -9.05 -3.16 -14.35
C GLU A 179 -9.34 -3.42 -15.83
N LEU A 180 -8.44 -3.04 -16.73
CA LEU A 180 -8.58 -3.26 -18.17
C LEU A 180 -8.70 -4.75 -18.50
N VAL A 181 -7.93 -5.62 -17.84
CA VAL A 181 -8.04 -7.07 -18.07
C VAL A 181 -9.40 -7.60 -17.60
N LYS A 182 -9.87 -7.16 -16.43
CA LYS A 182 -11.19 -7.54 -15.90
C LYS A 182 -12.31 -7.05 -16.82
N ALA A 183 -12.24 -5.79 -17.26
CA ALA A 183 -13.18 -5.22 -18.23
C ALA A 183 -13.18 -6.00 -19.54
N ARG A 184 -12.00 -6.40 -20.05
CA ARG A 184 -11.90 -7.21 -21.26
C ARG A 184 -12.51 -8.59 -21.10
N PHE A 185 -12.35 -9.22 -19.93
CA PHE A 185 -13.01 -10.48 -19.64
C PHE A 185 -14.53 -10.34 -19.70
N VAL A 186 -15.10 -9.34 -18.99
CA VAL A 186 -16.54 -9.09 -18.97
C VAL A 186 -17.06 -8.71 -20.36
N GLU A 187 -16.30 -7.92 -21.12
CA GLU A 187 -16.62 -7.58 -22.51
C GLU A 187 -16.70 -8.83 -23.40
N MET A 188 -15.79 -9.81 -23.22
CA MET A 188 -15.76 -11.03 -24.04
C MET A 188 -16.80 -12.05 -23.57
N PHE A 189 -16.87 -12.33 -22.27
CA PHE A 189 -17.57 -13.48 -21.70
C PHE A 189 -18.77 -13.13 -20.80
N GLY A 190 -18.94 -11.86 -20.44
CA GLY A 190 -19.94 -11.41 -19.48
C GLY A 190 -19.57 -11.72 -18.03
N ASP A 191 -20.48 -11.40 -17.12
CA ASP A 191 -20.43 -11.89 -15.73
C ASP A 191 -20.62 -13.42 -15.69
N PRO A 192 -19.64 -14.20 -15.20
CA PRO A 192 -19.73 -15.66 -15.13
C PRO A 192 -20.70 -16.16 -14.05
N ILE A 193 -21.13 -15.29 -13.11
CA ILE A 193 -22.14 -15.66 -12.09
C ILE A 193 -23.54 -15.58 -12.68
N GLY A 194 -23.90 -14.43 -13.25
CA GLY A 194 -25.22 -14.22 -13.86
C GLY A 194 -25.34 -14.77 -15.29
N ASN A 195 -24.25 -15.25 -15.90
CA ASN A 195 -24.16 -15.64 -17.30
C ASN A 195 -24.80 -14.60 -18.24
N THR A 196 -24.44 -13.33 -18.07
CA THR A 196 -25.09 -12.19 -18.76
C THR A 196 -25.02 -12.23 -20.29
N LYS A 197 -24.14 -13.06 -20.86
CA LYS A 197 -24.03 -13.32 -22.30
C LYS A 197 -24.75 -14.58 -22.79
N ASN A 198 -25.43 -15.30 -21.90
CA ASN A 198 -26.10 -16.57 -22.20
C ASN A 198 -25.18 -17.58 -22.92
N LEU A 199 -23.93 -17.68 -22.46
CA LEU A 199 -22.97 -18.65 -22.98
C LEU A 199 -23.40 -20.08 -22.59
N PRO A 200 -22.94 -21.11 -23.33
CA PRO A 200 -23.07 -22.49 -22.89
C PRO A 200 -22.53 -22.66 -21.47
N VAL A 201 -23.16 -23.53 -20.68
CA VAL A 201 -22.74 -23.83 -19.32
C VAL A 201 -22.54 -25.32 -19.15
N THR A 202 -21.59 -25.68 -18.31
CA THR A 202 -21.33 -27.06 -17.87
C THR A 202 -21.00 -27.07 -16.38
N LYS A 203 -20.78 -28.25 -15.80
CA LYS A 203 -20.34 -28.33 -14.40
C LYS A 203 -18.94 -27.77 -14.27
N PHE A 204 -18.69 -27.05 -13.19
CA PHE A 204 -17.38 -26.48 -12.87
C PHE A 204 -16.26 -27.51 -12.97
N VAL A 205 -16.48 -28.72 -12.43
CA VAL A 205 -15.47 -29.79 -12.45
C VAL A 205 -15.06 -30.23 -13.85
N ASP A 206 -15.93 -30.05 -14.85
CA ASP A 206 -15.68 -30.41 -16.24
C ASP A 206 -14.93 -29.30 -17.00
N VAL A 207 -14.96 -28.06 -16.49
CA VAL A 207 -14.09 -26.96 -16.95
C VAL A 207 -12.74 -27.02 -16.27
N VAL A 208 -12.72 -27.18 -14.94
CA VAL A 208 -11.49 -27.30 -14.15
C VAL A 208 -11.71 -28.11 -12.89
N LYS A 209 -10.99 -29.22 -12.77
CA LYS A 209 -11.02 -30.07 -11.58
C LYS A 209 -10.01 -29.59 -10.55
N MET A 210 -10.48 -29.13 -9.40
CA MET A 210 -9.63 -28.61 -8.33
C MET A 210 -9.30 -29.67 -7.27
N GLN A 211 -8.06 -29.67 -6.77
CA GLN A 211 -7.59 -30.58 -5.73
C GLN A 211 -6.82 -29.83 -4.64
N ARG A 212 -6.88 -30.34 -3.39
CA ARG A 212 -6.03 -29.87 -2.29
C ARG A 212 -4.56 -30.04 -2.65
N GLY A 213 -3.74 -29.03 -2.37
CA GLY A 213 -2.29 -29.13 -2.47
C GLY A 213 -1.65 -30.06 -1.41
N PHE A 214 -0.32 -29.98 -1.33
CA PHE A 214 0.53 -30.91 -0.59
C PHE A 214 1.17 -30.25 0.62
N ASP A 215 1.38 -31.02 1.67
CA ASP A 215 2.11 -30.57 2.85
C ASP A 215 3.61 -30.40 2.49
N LEU A 216 4.19 -29.25 2.87
CA LEU A 216 5.63 -28.97 2.76
C LEU A 216 6.04 -28.06 3.93
N PRO A 217 6.66 -28.63 4.98
CA PRO A 217 7.15 -27.88 6.13
C PRO A 217 8.08 -26.73 5.75
N VAL A 218 8.05 -25.64 6.51
CA VAL A 218 8.86 -24.44 6.20
C VAL A 218 10.35 -24.76 6.19
N GLN A 219 10.80 -25.66 7.07
CA GLN A 219 12.20 -26.08 7.19
C GLN A 219 12.72 -26.85 5.97
N GLU A 220 11.82 -27.45 5.18
CA GLU A 220 12.16 -28.20 3.97
C GLU A 220 12.16 -27.31 2.72
N ARG A 221 11.68 -26.07 2.84
CA ARG A 221 11.71 -25.10 1.73
C ARG A 221 13.14 -24.61 1.53
N LYS A 222 13.48 -24.37 0.27
CA LYS A 222 14.83 -23.98 -0.14
C LYS A 222 14.76 -22.62 -0.81
N SER A 223 15.29 -21.61 -0.15
CA SER A 223 15.22 -20.22 -0.63
C SER A 223 16.01 -20.00 -1.93
N ASP A 224 16.98 -20.86 -2.22
CA ASP A 224 17.77 -20.92 -3.45
C ASP A 224 17.14 -21.80 -4.56
N GLY A 225 16.02 -22.46 -4.26
CA GLY A 225 15.28 -23.24 -5.24
C GLY A 225 14.63 -22.39 -6.33
N MET A 226 14.26 -23.03 -7.44
CA MET A 226 13.66 -22.36 -8.61
C MET A 226 12.17 -22.68 -8.79
N ILE A 227 11.62 -23.64 -8.04
CA ILE A 227 10.21 -24.02 -8.11
C ILE A 227 9.40 -23.18 -7.12
N PRO A 228 8.46 -22.35 -7.57
CA PRO A 228 7.63 -21.55 -6.66
C PRO A 228 6.72 -22.45 -5.82
N VAL A 229 6.67 -22.15 -4.52
CA VAL A 229 5.80 -22.79 -3.53
C VAL A 229 4.63 -21.86 -3.25
N TYR A 230 3.43 -22.22 -3.69
CA TYR A 230 2.22 -21.41 -3.54
C TYR A 230 1.45 -21.77 -2.27
N GLY A 231 1.14 -20.76 -1.45
CA GLY A 231 0.16 -20.81 -0.37
C GLY A 231 -1.12 -20.03 -0.73
N SER A 232 -2.03 -19.90 0.24
CA SER A 232 -3.33 -19.20 0.05
C SER A 232 -3.19 -17.71 -0.33
N ASN A 233 -2.03 -17.11 -0.08
CA ASN A 233 -1.71 -15.71 -0.38
C ASN A 233 -0.73 -15.51 -1.55
N GLY A 234 -0.44 -16.56 -2.33
CA GLY A 234 0.54 -16.52 -3.42
C GLY A 234 1.84 -17.25 -3.07
N VAL A 235 2.95 -16.88 -3.72
CA VAL A 235 4.24 -17.53 -3.53
C VAL A 235 4.79 -17.24 -2.13
N LEU A 236 5.08 -18.29 -1.35
CA LEU A 236 5.61 -18.22 0.01
C LEU A 236 7.09 -18.62 0.13
N GLY A 237 7.73 -18.90 -1.00
CA GLY A 237 9.11 -19.35 -1.07
C GLY A 237 9.33 -20.27 -2.26
N TYR A 238 10.45 -20.96 -2.25
CA TYR A 238 10.88 -21.82 -3.34
C TYR A 238 11.31 -23.21 -2.85
N HIS A 239 11.43 -24.13 -3.80
CA HIS A 239 11.92 -25.48 -3.59
C HIS A 239 12.58 -26.02 -4.86
N ASP A 240 13.23 -27.18 -4.79
CA ASP A 240 13.86 -27.83 -5.95
C ASP A 240 12.91 -28.79 -6.66
N ILE A 241 11.94 -29.31 -5.91
CA ILE A 241 11.01 -30.34 -6.38
C ILE A 241 9.66 -29.68 -6.66
N SER A 242 9.01 -30.11 -7.74
CA SER A 242 7.65 -29.71 -8.09
C SER A 242 6.68 -30.86 -7.90
N LYS A 243 5.44 -30.53 -7.51
CA LYS A 243 4.32 -31.48 -7.50
C LYS A 243 3.47 -31.38 -8.77
N VAL A 244 3.48 -30.21 -9.41
CA VAL A 244 2.78 -29.95 -10.67
C VAL A 244 3.80 -29.50 -11.70
N LYS A 245 3.73 -30.06 -12.92
CA LYS A 245 4.72 -29.81 -13.98
C LYS A 245 4.20 -29.06 -15.20
N GLY A 246 2.90 -29.10 -15.47
CA GLY A 246 2.28 -28.58 -16.69
C GLY A 246 1.56 -27.24 -16.53
N GLY A 247 1.89 -26.48 -15.48
CA GLY A 247 1.12 -25.29 -15.12
C GLY A 247 -0.25 -25.60 -14.54
N GLY A 248 -0.98 -24.55 -14.19
CA GLY A 248 -2.31 -24.65 -13.60
C GLY A 248 -2.74 -23.36 -12.90
N VAL A 249 -3.98 -23.37 -12.43
CA VAL A 249 -4.54 -22.31 -11.58
C VAL A 249 -4.51 -22.73 -10.11
N ILE A 250 -4.30 -21.76 -9.22
CA ILE A 250 -4.17 -21.95 -7.78
C ILE A 250 -5.08 -20.94 -7.08
N THR A 251 -5.85 -21.39 -6.10
CA THR A 251 -6.68 -20.52 -5.25
C THR A 251 -6.49 -20.89 -3.77
N GLY A 252 -6.74 -19.93 -2.89
CA GLY A 252 -6.69 -20.17 -1.46
C GLY A 252 -7.79 -21.14 -1.00
N ARG A 253 -7.41 -22.12 -0.17
CA ARG A 253 -8.34 -23.08 0.43
C ARG A 253 -8.67 -22.73 1.87
N SER A 254 -7.68 -22.35 2.67
CA SER A 254 -7.84 -22.04 4.10
C SER A 254 -7.07 -20.77 4.43
N GLY A 255 -7.72 -19.84 5.14
CA GLY A 255 -7.20 -18.49 5.40
C GLY A 255 -7.73 -17.51 4.37
N THR A 256 -6.86 -16.96 3.52
CA THR A 256 -7.29 -16.06 2.44
C THR A 256 -8.00 -16.82 1.34
N ILE A 257 -9.24 -16.44 1.04
CA ILE A 257 -10.05 -16.98 -0.05
C ILE A 257 -10.33 -15.88 -1.08
N GLY A 258 -10.55 -16.26 -2.33
CA GLY A 258 -10.92 -15.33 -3.42
C GLY A 258 -9.74 -14.87 -4.29
N LYS A 259 -8.49 -15.02 -3.82
CA LYS A 259 -7.31 -14.79 -4.66
C LYS A 259 -7.03 -15.99 -5.55
N VAL A 260 -6.90 -15.75 -6.85
CA VAL A 260 -6.56 -16.78 -7.85
C VAL A 260 -5.26 -16.40 -8.56
N PHE A 261 -4.37 -17.38 -8.67
CA PHE A 261 -3.07 -17.30 -9.33
C PHE A 261 -3.04 -18.31 -10.49
N TYR A 262 -2.15 -18.10 -11.45
CA TYR A 262 -1.80 -19.10 -12.45
C TYR A 262 -0.28 -19.26 -12.52
N GLU A 263 0.15 -20.46 -12.88
CA GLU A 263 1.52 -20.78 -13.21
C GLU A 263 1.52 -21.50 -14.57
N LYS A 264 2.43 -21.14 -15.48
CA LYS A 264 2.58 -21.83 -16.78
C LYS A 264 3.55 -23.01 -16.68
N GLY A 265 4.46 -22.97 -15.71
CA GLY A 265 5.49 -23.97 -15.50
C GLY A 265 5.26 -24.89 -14.30
N LYS A 266 6.37 -25.26 -13.68
CA LYS A 266 6.42 -26.17 -12.53
C LYS A 266 6.13 -25.41 -11.24
N PHE A 267 5.35 -25.99 -10.33
CA PHE A 267 5.12 -25.41 -9.01
C PHE A 267 4.81 -26.46 -7.93
N TRP A 268 4.78 -25.99 -6.69
CA TRP A 268 4.31 -26.73 -5.53
C TRP A 268 3.11 -26.02 -4.89
N PRO A 269 1.87 -26.53 -5.03
CA PRO A 269 0.73 -26.02 -4.29
C PRO A 269 0.75 -26.57 -2.86
N LEU A 270 0.70 -25.70 -1.86
CA LEU A 270 0.63 -26.10 -0.45
C LEU A 270 -0.75 -26.63 -0.08
N ASN A 271 -0.82 -27.38 1.02
CA ASN A 271 -2.06 -27.88 1.62
C ASN A 271 -3.13 -26.80 1.92
N THR A 272 -2.71 -25.54 2.06
CA THR A 272 -3.55 -24.35 2.23
C THR A 272 -4.17 -23.84 0.93
N THR A 273 -3.89 -24.50 -0.20
CA THR A 273 -4.40 -24.15 -1.54
C THR A 273 -5.27 -25.25 -2.13
N LEU A 274 -6.08 -24.84 -3.11
CA LEU A 274 -6.65 -25.70 -4.14
C LEU A 274 -5.95 -25.35 -5.46
N PHE A 275 -5.57 -26.36 -6.23
CA PHE A 275 -4.95 -26.19 -7.54
C PHE A 275 -5.70 -27.00 -8.60
N SER A 276 -5.58 -26.61 -9.87
CA SER A 276 -6.14 -27.38 -10.98
C SER A 276 -5.39 -28.69 -11.17
N LEU A 277 -6.02 -29.79 -10.80
CA LEU A 277 -5.55 -31.14 -11.12
C LEU A 277 -5.71 -31.43 -12.61
N ASN A 278 -6.78 -30.92 -13.22
CA ASN A 278 -7.03 -31.02 -14.65
C ASN A 278 -7.73 -29.75 -15.14
N SER A 279 -7.21 -29.12 -16.19
CA SER A 279 -7.84 -27.96 -16.84
C SER A 279 -8.75 -28.36 -18.00
N HIS A 280 -8.85 -29.65 -18.34
CA HIS A 280 -9.68 -30.15 -19.44
C HIS A 280 -9.38 -29.50 -20.80
N GLY A 281 -8.14 -29.05 -21.00
CA GLY A 281 -7.71 -28.36 -22.21
C GLY A 281 -7.95 -26.85 -22.20
N ASN A 282 -8.59 -26.29 -21.16
CA ASN A 282 -8.79 -24.86 -21.01
C ASN A 282 -7.48 -24.12 -20.70
N ASP A 283 -7.38 -22.89 -21.18
CA ASP A 283 -6.23 -22.03 -20.98
C ASP A 283 -6.14 -21.56 -19.52
N VAL A 284 -4.95 -21.70 -18.92
CA VAL A 284 -4.74 -21.40 -17.49
C VAL A 284 -4.85 -19.91 -17.16
N VAL A 285 -4.56 -19.02 -18.12
CA VAL A 285 -4.71 -17.58 -17.94
C VAL A 285 -6.18 -17.23 -17.91
N TYR A 286 -6.96 -17.72 -18.89
CA TYR A 286 -8.42 -17.59 -18.90
C TYR A 286 -9.03 -18.11 -17.60
N LEU A 287 -8.67 -19.34 -17.20
CA LEU A 287 -9.18 -19.96 -15.97
C LEU A 287 -8.91 -19.10 -14.74
N LYS A 288 -7.75 -18.44 -14.64
CA LYS A 288 -7.47 -17.56 -13.50
C LYS A 288 -8.51 -16.45 -13.38
N TYR A 289 -8.83 -15.77 -14.47
CA TYR A 289 -9.78 -14.66 -14.46
C TYR A 289 -11.23 -15.15 -14.34
N LEU A 290 -11.56 -16.30 -14.95
CA LEU A 290 -12.85 -16.95 -14.76
C LEU A 290 -13.10 -17.25 -13.28
N LEU A 291 -12.15 -17.89 -12.60
CA LEU A 291 -12.30 -18.26 -11.19
C LEU A 291 -12.29 -17.05 -10.25
N GLU A 292 -11.55 -15.99 -10.59
CA GLU A 292 -11.56 -14.74 -9.82
C GLU A 292 -12.94 -14.06 -9.91
N LEU A 293 -13.53 -13.99 -11.10
CA LEU A 293 -14.83 -13.35 -11.33
C LEU A 293 -16.02 -14.24 -10.97
N PHE A 294 -15.87 -15.56 -11.01
CA PHE A 294 -16.87 -16.49 -10.48
C PHE A 294 -16.99 -16.42 -8.95
N ASP A 295 -16.08 -15.70 -8.27
CA ASP A 295 -16.09 -15.44 -6.84
C ASP A 295 -16.33 -16.71 -6.00
N LEU A 296 -15.26 -17.50 -5.85
CA LEU A 296 -15.28 -18.71 -5.03
C LEU A 296 -15.55 -18.44 -3.54
N SER A 297 -15.47 -17.19 -3.07
CA SER A 297 -15.71 -16.87 -1.66
C SER A 297 -17.14 -17.22 -1.21
N ARG A 298 -18.09 -17.28 -2.16
CA ARG A 298 -19.48 -17.71 -1.97
C ARG A 298 -19.63 -19.14 -1.44
N PHE A 299 -18.60 -19.96 -1.58
CA PHE A 299 -18.59 -21.38 -1.19
C PHE A 299 -17.71 -21.66 0.05
N THR A 300 -17.43 -20.62 0.84
CA THR A 300 -16.67 -20.75 2.09
C THR A 300 -17.52 -21.31 3.23
N GLU A 301 -16.89 -22.09 4.11
CA GLU A 301 -17.49 -22.67 5.31
C GLU A 301 -16.57 -22.48 6.52
N GLY A 302 -17.16 -22.55 7.73
CA GLY A 302 -16.46 -22.51 9.02
C GLY A 302 -16.66 -21.20 9.78
N THR A 303 -16.89 -21.30 11.10
CA THR A 303 -17.13 -20.15 12.01
C THR A 303 -15.85 -19.46 12.48
N GLY A 304 -14.67 -19.95 12.06
CA GLY A 304 -13.36 -19.42 12.44
C GLY A 304 -12.51 -19.08 11.21
N VAL A 305 -11.67 -20.01 10.77
CA VAL A 305 -10.84 -19.84 9.56
C VAL A 305 -11.67 -20.18 8.32
N PRO A 306 -11.92 -19.23 7.40
CA PRO A 306 -12.66 -19.50 6.18
C PRO A 306 -11.99 -20.63 5.40
N THR A 307 -12.77 -21.66 5.07
CA THR A 307 -12.29 -22.80 4.30
C THR A 307 -13.19 -23.04 3.09
N LEU A 308 -12.58 -23.12 1.92
CA LEU A 308 -13.29 -23.36 0.68
C LEU A 308 -13.64 -24.86 0.52
N ASN A 309 -14.92 -25.14 0.32
CA ASN A 309 -15.41 -26.51 0.12
C ASN A 309 -15.52 -26.84 -1.37
N ARG A 310 -14.57 -27.62 -1.88
CA ARG A 310 -14.54 -28.01 -3.31
C ARG A 310 -15.74 -28.80 -3.78
N ASN A 311 -16.37 -29.59 -2.90
CA ASN A 311 -17.50 -30.41 -3.32
C ASN A 311 -18.73 -29.56 -3.63
N LYS A 312 -18.85 -28.35 -3.03
CA LYS A 312 -19.93 -27.42 -3.33
C LYS A 312 -19.77 -26.82 -4.71
N PHE A 313 -18.63 -26.16 -4.97
CA PHE A 313 -18.47 -25.44 -6.22
C PHE A 313 -18.19 -26.35 -7.43
N HIS A 314 -17.74 -27.60 -7.25
CA HIS A 314 -17.53 -28.53 -8.36
C HIS A 314 -18.83 -28.91 -9.10
N ASP A 315 -19.97 -28.93 -8.39
CA ASP A 315 -21.27 -29.26 -8.98
C ASP A 315 -22.02 -28.04 -9.51
N GLU A 316 -21.50 -26.83 -9.30
CA GLU A 316 -22.09 -25.59 -9.82
C GLU A 316 -21.94 -25.50 -11.34
N LEU A 317 -22.89 -24.79 -11.96
CA LEU A 317 -22.80 -24.46 -13.37
C LEU A 317 -21.87 -23.26 -13.57
N ILE A 318 -21.00 -23.35 -14.56
CA ILE A 318 -20.11 -22.28 -14.99
C ILE A 318 -20.10 -22.21 -16.51
N ILE A 319 -19.76 -21.04 -17.05
CA ILE A 319 -19.63 -20.84 -18.50
C ILE A 319 -18.57 -21.78 -19.10
N ASP A 320 -18.93 -22.38 -20.24
CA ASP A 320 -18.09 -23.25 -21.06
C ASP A 320 -17.75 -22.51 -22.35
N VAL A 321 -16.53 -21.99 -22.40
CA VAL A 321 -16.07 -21.08 -23.46
C VAL A 321 -15.17 -21.85 -24.43
N PRO A 322 -15.33 -21.71 -25.76
CA PRO A 322 -14.42 -22.33 -26.72
C PRO A 322 -12.96 -21.92 -26.53
N LEU A 323 -12.03 -22.87 -26.72
CA LEU A 323 -10.59 -22.65 -26.50
C LEU A 323 -10.04 -21.48 -27.31
N ASP A 324 -10.49 -21.27 -28.55
CA ASP A 324 -9.98 -20.19 -29.40
C ASP A 324 -10.32 -18.79 -28.85
N GLU A 325 -11.48 -18.62 -28.22
CA GLU A 325 -11.83 -17.36 -27.55
C GLU A 325 -11.04 -17.17 -26.24
N GLN A 326 -10.75 -18.26 -25.53
CA GLN A 326 -9.88 -18.24 -24.35
C GLN A 326 -8.46 -17.80 -24.72
N GLU A 327 -7.89 -18.37 -25.79
CA GLU A 327 -6.55 -18.03 -26.30
C GLU A 327 -6.47 -16.57 -26.76
N ARG A 328 -7.54 -16.03 -27.39
CA ARG A 328 -7.61 -14.60 -27.74
C ARG A 328 -7.57 -13.71 -26.50
N PHE A 329 -8.28 -14.09 -25.43
CA PHE A 329 -8.22 -13.38 -24.17
C PHE A 329 -6.83 -13.52 -23.51
N ALA A 330 -6.27 -14.72 -23.46
CA ALA A 330 -4.94 -14.97 -22.90
C ALA A 330 -3.86 -14.14 -23.60
N ALA A 331 -3.90 -14.07 -24.95
CA ALA A 331 -2.99 -13.23 -25.72
C ALA A 331 -3.15 -11.73 -25.43
N PHE A 332 -4.37 -11.27 -25.10
CA PHE A 332 -4.60 -9.91 -24.61
C PHE A 332 -3.96 -9.68 -23.25
N VAL A 333 -4.16 -10.61 -22.30
CA VAL A 333 -3.54 -10.54 -20.96
C VAL A 333 -2.03 -10.47 -21.07
N GLU A 334 -1.40 -11.31 -21.91
CA GLU A 334 0.05 -11.29 -22.11
C GLU A 334 0.58 -9.94 -22.58
N ARG A 335 -0.13 -9.27 -23.52
CA ARG A 335 0.24 -7.91 -23.95
C ARG A 335 0.12 -6.90 -22.83
N VAL A 336 -0.93 -7.01 -22.01
CA VAL A 336 -1.11 -6.13 -20.84
C VAL A 336 -0.02 -6.39 -19.78
N ASP A 337 0.34 -7.64 -19.52
CA ASP A 337 1.38 -8.00 -18.56
C ASP A 337 2.77 -7.49 -19.00
N GLN A 338 3.08 -7.52 -20.30
CA GLN A 338 4.28 -6.87 -20.85
C GLN A 338 4.30 -5.35 -20.60
N GLN A 339 3.15 -4.68 -20.75
CA GLN A 339 3.03 -3.26 -20.43
C GLN A 339 3.20 -3.01 -18.93
N LYS A 340 2.58 -3.83 -18.06
CA LYS A 340 2.75 -3.75 -16.60
C LYS A 340 4.21 -3.89 -16.21
N GLN A 341 4.95 -4.84 -16.81
CA GLN A 341 6.37 -5.01 -16.54
C GLN A 341 7.18 -3.75 -16.91
N THR A 342 6.87 -3.12 -18.04
CA THR A 342 7.52 -1.85 -18.46
C THR A 342 7.22 -0.71 -17.48
N VAL A 343 5.96 -0.60 -17.03
CA VAL A 343 5.52 0.39 -16.05
C VAL A 343 6.19 0.16 -14.70
N GLN A 344 6.32 -1.10 -14.26
CA GLN A 344 6.98 -1.49 -13.02
C GLN A 344 8.47 -1.12 -13.03
N GLN A 345 9.18 -1.40 -14.13
CA GLN A 345 10.58 -0.98 -14.29
C GLN A 345 10.71 0.56 -14.29
N SER A 346 9.77 1.27 -14.91
CA SER A 346 9.73 2.74 -14.85
C SER A 346 9.50 3.24 -13.42
N LEU A 347 8.63 2.57 -12.65
CA LEU A 347 8.34 2.91 -11.27
C LEU A 347 9.58 2.73 -10.38
N GLU A 348 10.27 1.60 -10.50
CA GLU A 348 11.52 1.33 -9.77
C GLU A 348 12.59 2.40 -10.06
N LYS A 349 12.77 2.77 -11.34
CA LYS A 349 13.69 3.84 -11.73
C LYS A 349 13.33 5.19 -11.11
N LEU A 350 12.04 5.54 -11.05
CA LEU A 350 11.58 6.77 -10.43
C LEU A 350 11.78 6.77 -8.91
N GLU A 351 11.58 5.63 -8.24
CA GLU A 351 11.83 5.49 -6.81
C GLU A 351 13.34 5.62 -6.48
N LEU A 352 14.19 5.00 -7.30
CA LEU A 352 15.66 5.18 -7.25
C LEU A 352 16.06 6.64 -7.47
N MET A 353 15.48 7.29 -8.49
CA MET A 353 15.72 8.71 -8.77
C MET A 353 15.29 9.60 -7.60
N LYS A 354 14.11 9.36 -7.02
CA LYS A 354 13.65 10.08 -5.83
C LYS A 354 14.66 9.93 -4.69
N LYS A 355 15.11 8.71 -4.41
CA LYS A 355 16.11 8.44 -3.37
C LYS A 355 17.42 9.19 -3.64
N ALA A 356 17.90 9.19 -4.89
CA ALA A 356 19.10 9.90 -5.29
C ALA A 356 18.97 11.42 -5.11
N LEU A 357 17.85 12.02 -5.52
CA LEU A 357 17.60 13.46 -5.32
C LEU A 357 17.51 13.83 -3.84
N MET A 358 16.83 12.99 -3.04
CA MET A 358 16.77 13.21 -1.58
C MET A 358 18.17 13.19 -0.96
N GLN A 359 19.03 12.26 -1.39
CA GLN A 359 20.42 12.17 -0.92
C GLN A 359 21.28 13.34 -1.44
N GLU A 360 21.13 13.75 -2.69
CA GLU A 360 21.87 14.87 -3.29
C GLU A 360 21.59 16.18 -2.55
N TYR A 361 20.30 16.48 -2.31
CA TYR A 361 19.91 17.77 -1.77
C TYR A 361 19.97 17.81 -0.24
N PHE A 362 19.62 16.73 0.46
CA PHE A 362 19.45 16.72 1.91
C PHE A 362 20.36 15.74 2.67
N GLY A 363 21.09 14.90 1.93
CA GLY A 363 21.90 13.82 2.49
C GLY A 363 23.30 14.19 2.93
#